data_AF-A0A6F8PL43-F1
#
_entry.id   AF-A0A6F8PL43-F1
#
_cell.length_a   1.000
_cell.length_b   1.000
_cell.length_c   1.000
_cell.angle_alpha   90.00
_cell.angle_beta   90.00
_cell.angle_gamma   90.00
#
_symmetry.space_group_name_H-M   'P 1'
#
loop_
_entity.id
_entity.type
_entity.pdbx_description
1 polymer ?
#
loop_
_entity_poly.entity_id
_entity_poly.type
_entity_poly.pdbx_seq_one_letter_code
_entity_poly.pdbx_strand_id
1 'polypeptide(L)'
;MSKFQKGFSLVELAVVLAIIGILSMGALLTLSGQRDAVKVTDSKNRLLQIKKSLLSFELVNRYLPCPDINGDGDEDRTNGACSRSYGAAPYQDLGLTQLDVQDAYGVEIRYAVNSGATTLSNMQDVDHSASYFCQTGCDYTSTFVPFRLTTPPIAGNLGAGNYTICNNAAATCVTGLASDQHMADGLSVILVAYNANGRQLTPSCTGLSNRETENCDLDLLYWDYYVNKDLQNYYDDQILGISGYEIKQELLKNDATIFNTASNSNSNTQNNLLIAPPPPPTNPTNTVAGDYTGSSDYNPPNGNFDDSLKIDGNLDAALDLNNGDNELTVTGDQNYALVSGSGNDNLYIAGDAKSSISTGSGNDYLTILGNLSSVASVDMGANDDFFYIVGDVDGSVDLGSGDDTFRVDGDLNHTVYGGAGTDIIYVNKTPADWTSSGQASYLNGFERIRFNDGTAQDI
;
A
#
# COMPACT_ATOMS: atom_id res chain seq x y z
N MET A 1 -72.66 12.60 28.42
CA MET A 1 -71.46 12.84 29.25
C MET A 1 -70.35 13.35 28.34
N SER A 2 -70.16 14.68 28.24
CA SER A 2 -69.02 15.24 27.50
C SER A 2 -67.78 15.17 28.41
N LYS A 3 -66.77 14.39 28.00
CA LYS A 3 -65.45 14.44 28.64
C LYS A 3 -64.83 15.80 28.35
N PHE A 4 -64.71 16.66 29.35
CA PHE A 4 -63.87 17.86 29.26
C PHE A 4 -62.41 17.39 29.10
N GLN A 5 -61.79 17.69 27.97
CA GLN A 5 -60.35 17.51 27.79
C GLN A 5 -59.64 18.54 28.67
N LYS A 6 -58.81 18.07 29.60
CA LYS A 6 -57.90 18.94 30.35
C LYS A 6 -56.85 19.45 29.38
N GLY A 7 -56.91 20.74 29.04
CA GLY A 7 -55.87 21.41 28.27
C GLY A 7 -54.59 21.56 29.10
N PHE A 8 -53.44 21.62 28.42
CA PHE A 8 -52.14 21.83 29.05
C PHE A 8 -52.07 23.20 29.72
N SER A 9 -51.45 23.26 30.90
CA SER A 9 -51.16 24.52 31.58
C SER A 9 -50.11 25.32 30.81
N LEU A 10 -50.25 26.65 30.80
CA LEU A 10 -49.23 27.57 30.27
C LEU A 10 -47.84 27.31 30.88
N VAL A 11 -47.81 26.88 32.14
CA VAL A 11 -46.58 26.51 32.85
C VAL A 11 -45.98 25.21 32.31
N GLU A 12 -46.80 24.20 32.01
CA GLU A 12 -46.33 22.92 31.47
C GLU A 12 -45.75 23.10 30.07
N LEU A 13 -46.38 23.94 29.22
CA LEU A 13 -45.84 24.28 27.91
C LEU A 13 -44.49 25.02 28.04
N ALA A 14 -44.37 25.95 28.98
CA ALA A 14 -43.14 26.70 29.21
C ALA A 14 -41.98 25.79 29.68
N VAL A 15 -42.27 24.83 30.55
CA VAL A 15 -41.27 23.85 31.02
C VAL A 15 -40.86 22.91 29.88
N VAL A 16 -41.80 22.43 29.07
CA VAL A 16 -41.49 21.56 27.92
C VAL A 16 -40.62 22.29 26.89
N LEU A 17 -40.93 23.54 26.57
CA LEU A 17 -40.12 24.34 25.64
C LEU A 17 -38.73 24.65 26.20
N ALA A 18 -38.61 24.89 27.52
CA ALA A 18 -37.31 25.06 28.17
C ALA A 18 -36.46 23.78 28.08
N ILE A 19 -37.06 22.61 28.33
CA ILE A 19 -36.37 21.31 28.21
C ILE A 19 -35.96 21.05 26.75
N ILE A 20 -36.87 21.26 25.79
CA ILE A 20 -36.56 21.10 24.36
C ILE A 20 -35.45 22.06 23.93
N GLY A 21 -35.44 23.30 24.42
CA GLY A 21 -34.39 24.28 24.13
C GLY A 21 -33.01 23.81 24.60
N ILE A 22 -32.93 23.28 25.83
CA ILE A 22 -31.68 22.74 26.39
C ILE A 22 -31.22 21.50 25.61
N LEU A 23 -32.14 20.58 25.29
CA LEU A 23 -31.83 19.37 24.52
C LEU A 23 -31.38 19.69 23.09
N SER A 24 -32.01 20.68 22.45
CA SER A 24 -31.68 21.11 21.09
C SER A 24 -30.29 21.75 21.02
N MET A 25 -29.88 22.49 22.05
CA MET A 25 -28.54 23.09 22.13
C MET A 25 -27.44 22.00 22.22
N GLY A 26 -27.69 20.93 22.97
CA GLY A 26 -26.76 19.79 23.06
C GLY A 26 -26.61 19.02 21.74
N ALA A 27 -27.71 18.83 21.00
CA ALA A 27 -27.72 18.11 19.73
C ALA A 27 -26.94 18.82 18.60
N LEU A 28 -26.88 20.16 18.61
CA LEU A 28 -26.14 20.91 17.59
C LEU A 28 -24.61 20.77 17.74
N LEU A 29 -24.12 20.70 18.99
CA LEU A 29 -22.68 20.55 19.26
C LEU A 29 -22.16 19.16 18.85
N THR A 30 -22.93 18.09 19.11
CA THR A 30 -22.55 16.73 18.73
C THR A 30 -22.53 16.51 17.21
N LEU A 31 -23.45 17.15 16.47
CA LEU A 31 -23.53 17.05 15.02
C LEU A 31 -22.32 17.71 14.33
N SER A 32 -21.78 18.80 14.89
CA SER A 32 -20.60 19.48 14.34
C SER A 32 -19.35 18.61 14.40
N GLY A 33 -19.10 17.94 15.55
CA GLY A 33 -17.96 17.04 15.71
C GLY A 33 -18.02 15.81 14.80
N GLN A 34 -19.20 15.24 14.56
CA GLN A 34 -19.38 14.12 13.63
C GLN A 34 -19.10 14.53 12.18
N ARG A 35 -19.49 15.75 11.78
CA ARG A 35 -19.23 16.26 10.43
C ARG A 35 -17.75 16.46 10.17
N ASP A 36 -17.00 16.97 11.14
CA ASP A 36 -15.56 17.14 11.00
C ASP A 36 -14.84 15.79 10.91
N ALA A 37 -15.23 14.80 11.72
CA ALA A 37 -14.69 13.45 11.61
C ALA A 37 -14.93 12.86 10.21
N VAL A 38 -16.15 13.01 9.66
CA VAL A 38 -16.47 12.57 8.29
C VAL A 38 -15.61 13.28 7.25
N LYS A 39 -15.37 14.59 7.39
CA LYS A 39 -14.53 15.34 6.46
C LYS A 39 -13.06 14.91 6.50
N VAL A 40 -12.52 14.63 7.67
CA VAL A 40 -11.16 14.10 7.80
C VAL A 40 -11.07 12.74 7.09
N THR A 41 -12.04 11.85 7.30
CA THR A 41 -12.11 10.57 6.58
C THR A 41 -12.25 10.74 5.07
N ASP A 42 -13.10 11.67 4.61
CA ASP A 42 -13.25 11.97 3.18
C ASP A 42 -11.93 12.46 2.58
N SER A 43 -11.20 13.32 3.30
CA SER A 43 -9.88 13.82 2.86
C SER A 43 -8.85 12.70 2.74
N LYS A 44 -8.83 11.74 3.69
CA LYS A 44 -8.00 10.52 3.57
C LYS A 44 -8.35 9.70 2.33
N ASN A 45 -9.64 9.51 2.06
CA ASN A 45 -10.08 8.75 0.89
C ASN A 45 -9.65 9.43 -0.42
N ARG A 46 -9.65 10.77 -0.47
CA ARG A 46 -9.14 11.52 -1.63
C ARG A 46 -7.64 11.39 -1.80
N LEU A 47 -6.86 11.43 -0.73
CA LEU A 47 -5.42 11.12 -0.78
C LEU A 47 -5.16 9.72 -1.35
N LEU A 48 -5.94 8.72 -0.92
CA LEU A 48 -5.85 7.34 -1.43
C LEU A 48 -6.27 7.25 -2.91
N GLN A 49 -7.30 7.98 -3.33
CA GLN A 49 -7.73 8.04 -4.73
C GLN A 49 -6.66 8.65 -5.64
N ILE A 50 -6.02 9.73 -5.21
CA ILE A 50 -4.91 10.36 -5.94
C ILE A 50 -3.73 9.40 -6.03
N LYS A 51 -3.34 8.74 -4.92
CA LYS A 51 -2.30 7.71 -4.91
C LYS A 51 -2.60 6.61 -5.92
N LYS A 52 -3.81 6.04 -5.90
CA LYS A 52 -4.22 5.00 -6.85
C LYS A 52 -4.10 5.47 -8.29
N SER A 53 -4.50 6.70 -8.56
CA SER A 53 -4.45 7.30 -9.91
C SER A 53 -3.02 7.56 -10.37
N LEU A 54 -2.14 8.03 -9.48
CA LEU A 54 -0.71 8.20 -9.73
C LEU A 54 -0.04 6.87 -10.11
N LEU A 55 -0.28 5.82 -9.31
CA LEU A 55 0.26 4.50 -9.58
C LEU A 55 -0.31 3.91 -10.88
N SER A 56 -1.60 4.08 -11.15
CA SER A 56 -2.20 3.66 -12.43
C SER A 56 -1.67 4.45 -13.63
N PHE A 57 -1.40 5.74 -13.46
CA PHE A 57 -0.78 6.57 -14.50
C PHE A 57 0.61 6.05 -14.86
N GLU A 58 1.42 5.68 -13.86
CA GLU A 58 2.74 5.09 -14.07
C GLU A 58 2.67 3.78 -14.87
N LEU A 59 1.68 2.91 -14.60
CA LEU A 59 1.50 1.66 -15.35
C LEU A 59 1.35 1.91 -16.85
N VAL A 60 0.60 2.94 -17.22
CA VAL A 60 0.31 3.28 -18.62
C VAL A 60 1.46 4.06 -19.25
N ASN A 61 1.98 5.04 -18.52
CA ASN A 61 2.87 6.07 -19.07
C ASN A 61 4.35 5.81 -18.78
N ARG A 62 4.65 4.94 -17.80
CA ARG A 62 6.00 4.54 -17.39
C ARG A 62 6.82 5.64 -16.68
N TYR A 63 6.13 6.65 -16.17
CA TYR A 63 6.64 7.71 -15.31
C TYR A 63 5.49 8.28 -14.47
N LEU A 64 5.81 9.01 -13.40
CA LEU A 64 4.85 9.82 -12.65
C LEU A 64 4.82 11.27 -13.17
N PRO A 65 3.65 11.91 -13.19
CA PRO A 65 3.53 13.25 -13.73
C PRO A 65 4.14 14.29 -12.78
N CYS A 66 4.56 15.43 -13.31
CA CYS A 66 5.00 16.58 -12.52
C CYS A 66 3.81 17.31 -11.90
N PRO A 67 4.01 18.07 -10.81
CA PRO A 67 2.94 18.85 -10.21
C PRO A 67 2.37 19.92 -11.16
N ASP A 68 1.06 20.15 -11.09
CA ASP A 68 0.38 21.29 -11.69
C ASP A 68 0.61 22.52 -10.79
N ILE A 69 1.22 23.57 -11.33
CA ILE A 69 1.54 24.80 -10.60
C ILE A 69 0.72 25.99 -11.09
N ASN A 70 -0.10 25.80 -12.12
CA ASN A 70 -0.83 26.86 -12.80
C ASN A 70 -2.37 26.71 -12.67
N GLY A 71 -2.84 25.52 -12.26
CA GLY A 71 -4.24 25.19 -11.95
C GLY A 71 -5.08 24.79 -13.16
N ASP A 72 -4.46 24.52 -14.32
CA ASP A 72 -5.16 24.04 -15.52
C ASP A 72 -5.47 22.54 -15.46
N GLY A 73 -4.84 21.79 -14.56
CA GLY A 73 -5.03 20.36 -14.35
C GLY A 73 -4.08 19.46 -15.13
N ASP A 74 -3.16 20.04 -15.91
CA ASP A 74 -2.12 19.30 -16.64
C ASP A 74 -0.77 19.43 -15.90
N GLU A 75 0.14 18.47 -16.11
CA GLU A 75 1.46 18.51 -15.50
C GLU A 75 2.35 19.65 -16.05
N ASP A 76 3.08 20.35 -15.18
CA ASP A 76 3.95 21.45 -15.59
C ASP A 76 5.43 21.04 -15.66
N ARG A 77 5.97 21.04 -16.89
CA ARG A 77 7.39 20.76 -17.17
C ARG A 77 8.10 21.94 -17.82
N THR A 78 9.37 22.12 -17.47
CA THR A 78 10.30 23.06 -18.11
C THR A 78 11.56 22.30 -18.55
N ASN A 79 11.86 22.29 -19.85
CA ASN A 79 13.01 21.55 -20.42
C ASN A 79 13.04 20.07 -20.05
N GLY A 80 11.87 19.41 -19.96
CA GLY A 80 11.74 17.99 -19.62
C GLY A 80 11.77 17.67 -18.11
N ALA A 81 12.16 18.64 -17.27
CA ALA A 81 12.09 18.50 -15.82
C ALA A 81 10.81 19.13 -15.25
N CYS A 82 10.42 18.74 -14.03
CA CYS A 82 9.29 19.38 -13.36
C CYS A 82 9.58 20.86 -13.12
N SER A 83 8.61 21.73 -13.42
CA SER A 83 8.78 23.17 -13.22
C SER A 83 8.99 23.52 -11.74
N ARG A 84 8.37 22.76 -10.83
CA ARG A 84 8.60 22.79 -9.36
C ARG A 84 8.46 21.38 -8.80
N SER A 85 9.02 21.14 -7.60
CA SER A 85 8.89 19.87 -6.89
C SER A 85 7.59 19.76 -6.08
N TYR A 86 6.69 20.73 -6.17
CA TYR A 86 5.39 20.69 -5.50
C TYR A 86 4.38 21.59 -6.21
N GLY A 87 3.11 21.23 -6.07
CA GLY A 87 1.96 21.90 -6.66
C GLY A 87 0.67 21.14 -6.33
N ALA A 88 -0.33 21.25 -7.19
CA ALA A 88 -1.50 20.38 -7.20
C ALA A 88 -1.18 19.07 -7.92
N ALA A 89 -1.98 18.03 -7.66
CA ALA A 89 -1.97 16.85 -8.51
C ALA A 89 -2.61 17.20 -9.88
N PRO A 90 -1.96 16.87 -11.02
CA PRO A 90 -2.48 17.19 -12.36
C PRO A 90 -3.70 16.33 -12.67
N TYR A 91 -4.88 16.80 -12.27
CA TYR A 91 -6.10 15.99 -12.23
C TYR A 91 -6.56 15.52 -13.62
N GLN A 92 -6.30 16.29 -14.69
CA GLN A 92 -6.68 15.87 -16.05
C GLN A 92 -5.81 14.71 -16.54
N ASP A 93 -4.49 14.80 -16.34
CA ASP A 93 -3.55 13.71 -16.66
C ASP A 93 -3.85 12.44 -15.86
N LEU A 94 -4.27 12.59 -14.60
CA LEU A 94 -4.62 11.48 -13.72
C LEU A 94 -6.02 10.89 -13.97
N GLY A 95 -6.81 11.46 -14.89
CA GLY A 95 -8.19 11.03 -15.14
C GLY A 95 -9.14 11.30 -13.98
N LEU A 96 -8.82 12.31 -13.16
CA LEU A 96 -9.57 12.77 -11.99
C LEU A 96 -10.33 14.07 -12.30
N THR A 97 -11.28 14.42 -11.44
CA THR A 97 -11.92 15.74 -11.47
C THR A 97 -11.18 16.71 -10.56
N GLN A 98 -11.35 18.02 -10.80
CA GLN A 98 -10.82 19.06 -9.91
C GLN A 98 -11.30 18.90 -8.45
N LEU A 99 -12.48 18.31 -8.24
CA LEU A 99 -12.98 18.04 -6.89
C LEU A 99 -12.19 16.91 -6.22
N ASP A 100 -11.75 15.89 -6.95
CA ASP A 100 -11.02 14.75 -6.38
C ASP A 100 -9.64 15.16 -5.83
N VAL A 101 -9.05 16.23 -6.38
CA VAL A 101 -7.76 16.80 -5.94
C VAL A 101 -7.89 17.93 -4.92
N GLN A 102 -9.08 18.14 -4.37
CA GLN A 102 -9.32 19.01 -3.22
C GLN A 102 -9.68 18.17 -2.01
N ASP A 103 -9.25 18.55 -0.81
CA ASP A 103 -9.72 17.93 0.42
C ASP A 103 -11.21 18.21 0.69
N ALA A 104 -11.76 17.62 1.76
CA ALA A 104 -13.18 17.78 2.11
C ALA A 104 -13.56 19.20 2.58
N TYR A 105 -12.58 20.10 2.68
CA TYR A 105 -12.74 21.52 3.01
C TYR A 105 -12.58 22.41 1.77
N GLY A 106 -12.34 21.81 0.60
CA GLY A 106 -12.15 22.51 -0.67
C GLY A 106 -10.82 23.24 -0.74
N VAL A 107 -9.80 22.77 0.00
CA VAL A 107 -8.41 23.18 -0.16
C VAL A 107 -7.75 22.19 -1.10
N GLU A 108 -6.93 22.69 -2.01
CA GLU A 108 -6.18 21.84 -2.93
C GLU A 108 -5.19 20.94 -2.17
N ILE A 109 -5.18 19.66 -2.51
CA ILE A 109 -4.24 18.70 -1.95
C ILE A 109 -2.87 19.02 -2.53
N ARG A 110 -1.89 19.23 -1.64
CA ARG A 110 -0.50 19.38 -2.09
C ARG A 110 -0.02 18.04 -2.62
N TYR A 111 0.55 18.08 -3.82
CA TYR A 111 1.33 17.02 -4.42
C TYR A 111 2.79 17.47 -4.47
N ALA A 112 3.62 16.86 -3.63
CA ALA A 112 5.06 17.09 -3.58
C ALA A 112 5.80 15.85 -4.11
N VAL A 113 6.77 16.08 -4.99
CA VAL A 113 7.57 15.05 -5.67
C VAL A 113 9.04 15.20 -5.28
N ASN A 114 9.85 14.15 -5.44
CA ASN A 114 11.27 14.17 -5.14
C ASN A 114 11.91 15.51 -5.55
N SER A 115 12.62 16.17 -4.63
CA SER A 115 13.08 17.55 -4.87
C SER A 115 14.07 17.68 -6.05
N GLY A 116 14.74 16.57 -6.40
CA GLY A 116 15.59 16.47 -7.58
C GLY A 116 14.85 16.45 -8.91
N ALA A 117 13.53 16.25 -8.94
CA ALA A 117 12.70 16.23 -10.16
C ALA A 117 12.60 17.59 -10.87
N THR A 118 13.14 18.66 -10.27
CA THR A 118 13.30 19.97 -10.95
C THR A 118 14.58 20.07 -11.78
N THR A 119 15.45 19.06 -11.69
CA THR A 119 16.75 19.03 -12.34
C THR A 119 16.79 17.87 -13.34
N LEU A 120 16.86 18.20 -14.63
CA LEU A 120 16.83 17.22 -15.72
C LEU A 120 17.90 16.12 -15.56
N SER A 121 19.13 16.45 -15.15
CA SER A 121 20.19 15.46 -14.96
C SER A 121 19.89 14.46 -13.86
N ASN A 122 19.17 14.85 -12.81
CA ASN A 122 18.77 13.93 -11.74
C ASN A 122 17.66 13.00 -12.21
N MET A 123 16.76 13.50 -13.06
CA MET A 123 15.70 12.70 -13.68
C MET A 123 16.23 11.70 -14.72
N GLN A 124 17.39 12.01 -15.31
CA GLN A 124 18.12 11.15 -16.24
C GLN A 124 19.00 10.11 -15.53
N ASP A 125 19.25 10.29 -14.23
CA ASP A 125 20.07 9.38 -13.45
C ASP A 125 19.22 8.23 -12.90
N VAL A 126 19.43 7.04 -13.45
CA VAL A 126 18.75 5.80 -13.03
C VAL A 126 18.99 5.46 -11.56
N ASP A 127 20.02 6.01 -10.92
CA ASP A 127 20.32 5.81 -9.50
C ASP A 127 19.79 6.92 -8.59
N HIS A 128 19.01 7.84 -9.15
CA HIS A 128 18.38 8.93 -8.42
C HIS A 128 16.85 8.79 -8.45
N SER A 129 16.16 8.95 -7.32
CA SER A 129 14.69 8.80 -7.22
C SER A 129 13.89 9.80 -8.06
N ALA A 130 14.52 10.90 -8.48
CA ALA A 130 13.94 11.84 -9.45
C ALA A 130 13.62 11.17 -10.81
N SER A 131 14.27 10.05 -11.14
CA SER A 131 14.02 9.34 -12.38
C SER A 131 12.61 8.73 -12.48
N TYR A 132 11.88 8.55 -11.36
CA TYR A 132 10.47 8.16 -11.40
C TYR A 132 9.59 9.16 -12.17
N PHE A 133 10.01 10.42 -12.30
CA PHE A 133 9.24 11.49 -12.94
C PHE A 133 9.66 11.75 -14.39
N CYS A 134 10.57 10.94 -14.93
CA CYS A 134 11.13 11.20 -16.24
C CYS A 134 10.26 10.61 -17.37
N GLN A 135 9.62 11.51 -18.12
CA GLN A 135 8.83 11.20 -19.30
C GLN A 135 9.70 10.75 -20.49
N THR A 136 9.11 10.01 -21.44
CA THR A 136 9.69 9.68 -22.75
C THR A 136 10.26 10.92 -23.43
N GLY A 137 11.58 11.13 -23.32
CA GLY A 137 12.27 12.32 -23.83
C GLY A 137 13.32 12.92 -22.90
N CYS A 138 13.38 12.55 -21.61
CA CYS A 138 14.58 12.88 -20.83
C CYS A 138 15.77 11.99 -21.19
N ASP A 139 15.61 10.86 -21.88
CA ASP A 139 16.73 10.15 -22.53
C ASP A 139 16.54 10.15 -24.07
N TYR A 140 17.60 10.54 -24.79
CA TYR A 140 17.62 10.56 -26.26
C TYR A 140 17.96 9.19 -26.89
N THR A 141 18.27 8.18 -26.07
CA THR A 141 18.95 6.97 -26.57
C THR A 141 18.20 5.64 -26.44
N SER A 142 17.10 5.48 -25.68
CA SER A 142 16.34 4.22 -25.76
C SER A 142 14.91 4.27 -25.20
N THR A 143 14.14 3.27 -25.60
CA THR A 143 12.70 3.00 -25.40
C THR A 143 12.33 2.51 -23.99
N PHE A 144 13.04 2.91 -22.92
CA PHE A 144 12.89 2.32 -21.58
C PHE A 144 12.55 3.31 -20.46
N VAL A 145 12.01 2.77 -19.37
CA VAL A 145 11.84 3.48 -18.09
C VAL A 145 13.21 3.99 -17.60
N PRO A 146 13.30 5.25 -17.18
CA PRO A 146 14.54 5.88 -16.72
C PRO A 146 14.91 5.52 -15.27
N PHE A 147 14.21 4.56 -14.66
CA PHE A 147 14.54 4.01 -13.35
C PHE A 147 14.64 2.49 -13.40
N ARG A 148 15.13 1.90 -12.33
CA ARG A 148 15.38 0.47 -12.14
C ARG A 148 15.02 0.06 -10.72
N LEU A 149 15.12 -1.23 -10.43
CA LEU A 149 14.78 -1.71 -9.09
C LEU A 149 15.74 -1.25 -8.00
N THR A 150 16.99 -0.99 -8.41
CA THR A 150 18.01 -0.42 -7.56
C THR A 150 17.93 1.10 -7.45
N THR A 151 17.00 1.76 -8.16
CA THR A 151 16.73 3.18 -7.94
C THR A 151 16.26 3.36 -6.49
N PRO A 152 16.88 4.27 -5.73
CA PRO A 152 16.51 4.51 -4.34
C PRO A 152 15.02 4.91 -4.21
N PRO A 153 14.36 4.59 -3.08
CA PRO A 153 14.93 4.02 -1.87
C PRO A 153 15.28 2.53 -2.02
N ILE A 154 16.40 2.16 -1.38
CA ILE A 154 16.87 0.80 -1.13
C ILE A 154 17.41 0.71 0.31
N ALA A 155 17.63 -0.49 0.83
CA ALA A 155 18.24 -0.64 2.14
C ALA A 155 19.58 0.13 2.24
N GLY A 156 19.70 1.02 3.23
CA GLY A 156 20.89 1.86 3.44
C GLY A 156 21.00 3.09 2.52
N ASN A 157 20.08 3.29 1.57
CA ASN A 157 20.01 4.50 0.75
C ASN A 157 18.56 4.94 0.55
N LEU A 158 18.15 5.95 1.32
CA LEU A 158 16.79 6.51 1.27
C LEU A 158 16.49 7.29 -0.01
N GLY A 159 17.52 7.62 -0.81
CA GLY A 159 17.39 8.44 -2.02
C GLY A 159 17.48 9.93 -1.73
N ALA A 160 18.37 10.62 -2.43
CA ALA A 160 18.52 12.07 -2.29
C ALA A 160 17.24 12.78 -2.76
N GLY A 161 16.79 13.75 -1.95
CA GLY A 161 15.59 14.53 -2.24
C GLY A 161 14.26 13.84 -1.97
N ASN A 162 14.28 12.62 -1.40
CA ASN A 162 13.08 11.96 -0.88
C ASN A 162 12.72 12.52 0.50
N TYR A 163 11.45 12.34 0.87
CA TYR A 163 10.84 12.88 2.07
C TYR A 163 10.84 11.91 3.25
N THR A 164 10.76 12.48 4.45
CA THR A 164 10.59 11.79 5.72
C THR A 164 9.37 12.33 6.45
N ILE A 165 8.57 11.43 7.03
CA ILE A 165 7.46 11.78 7.92
C ILE A 165 7.87 11.43 9.35
N CYS A 166 7.92 12.42 10.23
CA CYS A 166 8.09 12.25 11.66
C CYS A 166 6.79 11.78 12.31
N ASN A 167 6.91 10.95 13.36
CA ASN A 167 5.75 10.49 14.13
C ASN A 167 5.50 11.37 15.37
N ASN A 168 4.48 11.00 16.16
CA ASN A 168 4.06 11.74 17.35
C ASN A 168 5.05 11.67 18.53
N ALA A 169 6.08 10.82 18.49
CA ALA A 169 7.13 10.72 19.49
C ALA A 169 8.27 11.74 19.28
N ALA A 170 8.34 12.37 18.10
CA ALA A 170 9.25 13.48 17.87
C ALA A 170 8.83 14.72 18.69
N ALA A 171 9.80 15.43 19.27
CA ALA A 171 9.55 16.73 19.91
C ALA A 171 9.63 17.90 18.91
N THR A 172 10.38 17.70 17.84
CA THR A 172 10.56 18.56 16.66
C THR A 172 10.89 17.64 15.49
N CYS A 173 10.33 17.89 14.31
CA CYS A 173 10.71 17.18 13.10
C CYS A 173 11.99 17.82 12.56
N VAL A 174 13.09 17.06 12.52
CA VAL A 174 14.41 17.56 12.08
C VAL A 174 15.17 16.42 11.41
N THR A 175 16.16 16.76 10.58
CA THR A 175 17.04 15.76 9.96
C THR A 175 17.85 15.00 11.01
N GLY A 176 17.98 13.68 10.87
CA GLY A 176 18.81 12.84 11.74
C GLY A 176 18.16 12.44 13.06
N LEU A 177 16.83 12.46 13.14
CA LEU A 177 16.08 11.85 14.22
C LEU A 177 16.37 10.34 14.31
N ALA A 178 16.11 9.78 15.49
CA ALA A 178 16.23 8.35 15.70
C ALA A 178 15.11 7.61 14.94
N SER A 179 15.37 6.38 14.50
CA SER A 179 14.44 5.60 13.67
C SER A 179 13.08 5.36 14.32
N ASP A 180 13.00 5.35 15.65
CA ASP A 180 11.76 5.23 16.41
C ASP A 180 10.90 6.51 16.42
N GLN A 181 11.43 7.62 15.92
CA GLN A 181 10.75 8.91 15.76
C GLN A 181 10.30 9.17 14.31
N HIS A 182 10.60 8.24 13.40
CA HIS A 182 10.13 8.28 12.03
C HIS A 182 8.85 7.45 11.90
N MET A 183 7.89 7.96 11.15
CA MET A 183 6.73 7.20 10.69
C MET A 183 7.05 6.50 9.37
N ALA A 184 7.72 7.22 8.46
CA ALA A 184 8.11 6.73 7.14
C ALA A 184 9.28 7.55 6.59
N ASP A 185 10.13 6.93 5.77
CA ASP A 185 11.31 7.53 5.15
C ASP A 185 11.45 7.12 3.69
N GLY A 186 12.23 7.91 2.92
CA GLY A 186 12.56 7.57 1.54
C GLY A 186 11.35 7.69 0.60
N LEU A 187 10.42 8.57 0.92
CA LEU A 187 9.20 8.77 0.15
C LEU A 187 9.50 9.64 -1.07
N SER A 188 9.17 9.16 -2.27
CA SER A 188 9.39 9.91 -3.51
C SER A 188 8.26 10.88 -3.83
N VAL A 189 7.09 10.68 -3.21
CA VAL A 189 5.94 11.58 -3.25
C VAL A 189 5.38 11.76 -1.84
N ILE A 190 4.91 12.97 -1.54
CA ILE A 190 4.06 13.29 -0.39
C ILE A 190 2.77 13.96 -0.90
N LEU A 191 1.63 13.49 -0.40
CA LEU A 191 0.34 14.14 -0.53
C LEU A 191 -0.08 14.75 0.81
N VAL A 192 -0.56 15.98 0.82
CA VAL A 192 -1.05 16.65 2.04
C VAL A 192 -2.42 17.25 1.82
N ALA A 193 -3.40 16.83 2.63
CA ALA A 193 -4.67 17.51 2.80
C ALA A 193 -4.59 18.40 4.04
N TYR A 194 -4.65 19.72 3.84
CA TYR A 194 -4.49 20.72 4.89
C TYR A 194 -5.78 21.05 5.66
N ASN A 195 -6.91 20.48 5.24
CA ASN A 195 -8.18 20.53 5.94
C ASN A 195 -8.63 21.93 6.37
N ALA A 196 -9.09 22.11 7.61
CA ALA A 196 -9.94 23.25 7.97
C ALA A 196 -9.17 24.58 7.96
N ASN A 197 -7.89 24.56 8.30
CA ASN A 197 -7.03 25.75 8.30
C ASN A 197 -6.15 25.86 7.05
N GLY A 198 -6.20 24.91 6.12
CA GLY A 198 -5.47 24.98 4.85
C GLY A 198 -5.77 26.23 4.01
N ARG A 199 -6.94 26.85 4.16
CA ARG A 199 -7.25 28.16 3.52
C ARG A 199 -6.44 29.34 4.07
N GLN A 200 -5.75 29.15 5.19
CA GLN A 200 -4.90 30.15 5.85
C GLN A 200 -3.43 30.01 5.43
N LEU A 201 -3.10 29.02 4.58
CA LEU A 201 -1.75 28.82 4.06
C LEU A 201 -1.31 30.05 3.28
N THR A 202 -0.46 30.85 3.92
CA THR A 202 0.38 31.82 3.23
C THR A 202 1.62 31.09 2.72
N PRO A 203 2.36 31.63 1.73
CA PRO A 203 3.65 31.09 1.32
C PRO A 203 4.68 30.95 2.45
N SER A 204 4.42 31.59 3.61
CA SER A 204 5.25 31.58 4.81
C SER A 204 4.66 30.74 5.97
N CYS A 205 3.56 30.02 5.76
CA CYS A 205 2.94 29.12 6.74
C CYS A 205 2.60 29.78 8.09
N THR A 206 2.38 31.09 8.08
CA THR A 206 2.21 31.89 9.30
C THR A 206 0.86 31.67 9.95
N GLY A 207 0.83 31.47 11.27
CA GLY A 207 -0.41 31.35 12.05
C GLY A 207 -0.88 29.91 12.26
N LEU A 208 -0.08 28.93 11.84
CA LEU A 208 -0.29 27.51 12.08
C LEU A 208 0.42 27.05 13.36
N SER A 209 0.06 25.86 13.86
CA SER A 209 0.85 25.22 14.91
C SER A 209 2.24 24.82 14.38
N ASN A 210 3.18 24.51 15.26
CA ASN A 210 4.52 24.07 14.82
C ASN A 210 4.46 22.84 13.89
N ARG A 211 3.51 21.91 14.13
CA ARG A 211 3.38 20.68 13.33
C ARG A 211 2.84 20.96 11.93
N GLU A 212 1.83 21.81 11.84
CA GLU A 212 1.23 22.20 10.56
C GLU A 212 2.14 23.16 9.78
N THR A 213 2.99 23.92 10.49
CA THR A 213 4.04 24.73 9.86
C THR A 213 5.03 23.82 9.12
N GLU A 214 5.47 22.73 9.75
CA GLU A 214 6.34 21.72 9.12
C GLU A 214 5.73 21.19 7.82
N ASN A 215 4.44 20.85 7.83
CA ASN A 215 3.77 20.31 6.64
C ASN A 215 3.62 21.31 5.48
N CYS A 216 3.96 22.58 5.71
CA CYS A 216 3.81 23.67 4.77
C CYS A 216 5.14 24.26 4.28
N ASP A 217 6.22 24.19 5.07
CA ASP A 217 7.44 25.02 4.94
C ASP A 217 8.42 24.65 3.81
N LEU A 218 8.08 23.62 3.03
CA LEU A 218 8.71 23.23 1.76
C LEU A 218 10.06 22.51 1.88
N ASP A 219 10.45 22.07 3.07
CA ASP A 219 11.62 21.23 3.20
C ASP A 219 11.30 19.74 2.90
N LEU A 220 12.17 18.82 3.31
CA LEU A 220 12.01 17.38 3.05
C LEU A 220 11.31 16.63 4.19
N LEU A 221 10.83 17.36 5.19
CA LEU A 221 10.30 16.83 6.41
C LEU A 221 8.81 17.16 6.52
N TYR A 222 8.09 16.20 7.05
CA TYR A 222 6.67 16.28 7.29
C TYR A 222 6.40 15.69 8.67
N TRP A 223 5.33 16.10 9.33
CA TRP A 223 5.05 15.66 10.68
C TRP A 223 3.61 15.20 10.83
N ASP A 224 3.45 13.87 10.98
CA ASP A 224 2.14 13.29 11.23
C ASP A 224 1.77 13.26 12.72
N TYR A 225 0.50 13.51 13.00
CA TYR A 225 -0.05 13.57 14.34
C TYR A 225 -1.53 13.20 14.37
N TYR A 226 -2.05 12.92 15.56
CA TYR A 226 -3.49 12.72 15.73
C TYR A 226 -4.23 14.05 15.65
N VAL A 227 -5.49 14.02 15.20
CA VAL A 227 -6.33 15.22 15.12
C VAL A 227 -6.43 15.88 16.49
N ASN A 228 -6.04 17.15 16.56
CA ASN A 228 -6.02 17.94 17.78
C ASN A 228 -6.60 19.33 17.50
N LYS A 229 -7.55 19.79 18.34
CA LYS A 229 -8.23 21.10 18.19
C LYS A 229 -7.78 22.14 19.22
N ASP A 230 -6.74 21.86 19.99
CA ASP A 230 -6.16 22.80 20.94
C ASP A 230 -5.44 23.93 20.21
N LEU A 231 -5.76 25.20 20.50
CA LEU A 231 -5.23 26.36 19.78
C LEU A 231 -3.69 26.44 19.67
N GLN A 232 -2.94 25.82 20.59
CA GLN A 232 -1.47 25.80 20.60
C GLN A 232 -0.88 24.58 19.89
N ASN A 233 -1.64 23.49 19.75
CA ASN A 233 -1.22 22.22 19.17
C ASN A 233 -2.21 21.76 18.08
N TYR A 234 -2.86 22.71 17.43
CA TYR A 234 -3.91 22.42 16.45
C TYR A 234 -3.27 21.60 15.32
N TYR A 235 -3.95 20.53 14.94
CA TYR A 235 -3.53 19.62 13.89
C TYR A 235 -4.75 18.95 13.31
N ASP A 236 -5.05 19.22 12.04
CA ASP A 236 -6.03 18.45 11.28
C ASP A 236 -5.51 17.93 9.94
N ASP A 237 -4.29 18.28 9.55
CA ASP A 237 -3.61 17.79 8.34
C ASP A 237 -3.66 16.26 8.22
N GLN A 238 -3.84 15.77 6.99
CA GLN A 238 -3.67 14.36 6.65
C GLN A 238 -2.54 14.22 5.64
N ILE A 239 -1.59 13.34 5.93
CA ILE A 239 -0.39 13.14 5.12
C ILE A 239 -0.40 11.71 4.58
N LEU A 240 -0.05 11.56 3.31
CA LEU A 240 0.15 10.26 2.69
C LEU A 240 1.45 10.27 1.90
N GLY A 241 2.32 9.29 2.16
CA GLY A 241 3.53 9.07 1.41
C GLY A 241 3.37 8.02 0.32
N ILE A 242 4.12 8.17 -0.77
CA ILE A 242 4.34 7.11 -1.76
C ILE A 242 5.85 6.91 -1.89
N SER A 243 6.30 5.72 -1.50
CA SER A 243 7.69 5.31 -1.61
C SER A 243 8.02 4.86 -3.03
N GLY A 244 9.31 4.93 -3.39
CA GLY A 244 9.75 4.32 -4.65
C GLY A 244 9.56 2.79 -4.69
N TYR A 245 9.40 2.12 -3.55
CA TYR A 245 9.03 0.69 -3.54
C TYR A 245 7.63 0.46 -4.11
N GLU A 246 6.66 1.31 -3.75
CA GLU A 246 5.28 1.21 -4.24
C GLU A 246 5.21 1.50 -5.75
N ILE A 247 5.94 2.52 -6.20
CA ILE A 247 6.12 2.88 -7.62
C ILE A 247 6.66 1.66 -8.40
N LYS A 248 7.81 1.13 -7.94
CA LYS A 248 8.44 -0.07 -8.54
C LYS A 248 7.53 -1.30 -8.51
N GLN A 249 6.80 -1.52 -7.42
CA GLN A 249 5.96 -2.70 -7.23
C GLN A 249 4.83 -2.76 -8.25
N GLU A 250 4.16 -1.64 -8.51
CA GLU A 250 3.04 -1.61 -9.45
C GLU A 250 3.48 -1.94 -10.87
N LEU A 251 4.61 -1.40 -11.33
CA LEU A 251 5.19 -1.79 -12.62
C LEU A 251 5.58 -3.27 -12.66
N LEU A 252 6.14 -3.82 -11.58
CA LEU A 252 6.53 -5.23 -11.53
C LEU A 252 5.32 -6.17 -11.60
N LYS A 253 4.20 -5.84 -10.93
CA LYS A 253 2.96 -6.62 -11.00
C LYS A 253 2.42 -6.71 -12.42
N ASN A 254 2.49 -5.63 -13.18
CA ASN A 254 1.82 -5.52 -14.48
C ASN A 254 2.74 -5.77 -15.68
N ASP A 255 4.05 -5.65 -15.51
CA ASP A 255 5.02 -5.86 -16.58
C ASP A 255 6.43 -6.12 -16.04
N ALA A 256 6.65 -7.37 -15.61
CA ALA A 256 7.93 -7.86 -15.10
C ALA A 256 9.08 -7.84 -16.13
N THR A 257 8.86 -7.36 -17.37
CA THR A 257 9.85 -7.35 -18.45
C THR A 257 10.51 -5.99 -18.70
N ILE A 258 9.91 -4.90 -18.21
CA ILE A 258 10.32 -3.51 -18.51
C ILE A 258 11.75 -3.16 -18.12
N PHE A 259 12.25 -3.73 -17.02
CA PHE A 259 13.59 -3.42 -16.51
C PHE A 259 14.68 -4.32 -17.10
N ASN A 260 14.34 -5.21 -18.05
CA ASN A 260 15.26 -6.25 -18.56
C ASN A 260 16.11 -5.81 -19.77
N THR A 261 16.05 -4.56 -20.22
CA THR A 261 16.58 -4.19 -21.55
C THR A 261 17.36 -2.88 -21.62
N ALA A 262 17.89 -2.40 -20.50
CA ALA A 262 18.92 -1.34 -20.52
C ALA A 262 20.34 -1.93 -20.67
N SER A 263 20.75 -2.06 -21.93
CA SER A 263 22.12 -2.11 -22.48
C SER A 263 23.10 -3.21 -22.07
N ASN A 264 23.29 -4.13 -23.03
CA ASN A 264 24.56 -4.79 -23.34
C ASN A 264 25.72 -3.78 -23.39
N SER A 265 26.68 -3.89 -22.46
CA SER A 265 28.12 -3.74 -22.71
C SER A 265 28.93 -4.21 -21.51
N ASN A 266 29.33 -5.48 -21.56
CA ASN A 266 30.39 -6.14 -20.79
C ASN A 266 30.27 -6.25 -19.26
N SER A 267 30.36 -7.52 -18.83
CA SER A 267 30.68 -8.01 -17.49
C SER A 267 29.52 -8.24 -16.52
N ASN A 268 28.82 -9.35 -16.74
CA ASN A 268 28.68 -10.43 -15.77
C ASN A 268 28.24 -10.04 -14.35
N THR A 269 26.97 -9.69 -14.20
CA THR A 269 26.04 -10.06 -13.10
C THR A 269 24.71 -9.39 -13.43
N GLN A 270 23.98 -9.96 -14.39
CA GLN A 270 22.59 -9.58 -14.62
C GLN A 270 21.69 -10.64 -14.01
N ASN A 271 20.50 -10.18 -13.63
CA ASN A 271 19.34 -10.98 -13.25
C ASN A 271 19.30 -11.38 -11.78
N ASN A 272 18.57 -10.63 -10.95
CA ASN A 272 17.93 -11.23 -9.80
C ASN A 272 16.65 -10.46 -9.45
N LEU A 273 15.59 -10.74 -10.19
CA LEU A 273 14.25 -10.28 -9.88
C LEU A 273 13.49 -11.45 -9.26
N LEU A 274 13.74 -11.62 -7.97
CA LEU A 274 12.88 -12.37 -7.08
C LEU A 274 11.64 -11.50 -6.86
N ILE A 275 10.48 -11.92 -7.37
CA ILE A 275 9.22 -11.23 -7.07
C ILE A 275 9.07 -11.22 -5.55
N ALA A 276 9.01 -10.03 -4.96
CA ALA A 276 8.75 -9.88 -3.55
C ALA A 276 7.24 -10.04 -3.34
N PRO A 277 6.81 -10.83 -2.36
CA PRO A 277 5.40 -10.87 -1.99
C PRO A 277 4.91 -9.44 -1.64
N PRO A 278 3.59 -9.16 -1.73
CA PRO A 278 3.06 -7.97 -1.09
C PRO A 278 3.51 -7.93 0.39
N PRO A 279 3.82 -6.74 0.91
CA PRO A 279 4.24 -6.62 2.29
C PRO A 279 3.14 -7.15 3.21
N PRO A 280 3.51 -7.75 4.37
CA PRO A 280 2.52 -8.15 5.36
C PRO A 280 1.63 -6.96 5.74
N PRO A 281 0.32 -7.16 5.92
CA PRO A 281 -0.61 -6.12 6.38
C PRO A 281 -0.03 -5.33 7.56
N THR A 282 0.15 -4.02 7.39
CA THR A 282 0.85 -3.19 8.38
C THR A 282 -0.07 -2.53 9.42
N ASN A 283 -1.39 -2.61 9.23
CA ASN A 283 -2.39 -2.04 10.12
C ASN A 283 -3.64 -2.93 10.22
N PRO A 284 -3.54 -4.08 10.91
CA PRO A 284 -4.68 -4.98 11.05
C PRO A 284 -5.84 -4.30 11.79
N THR A 285 -7.07 -4.50 11.33
CA THR A 285 -8.25 -3.96 12.03
C THR A 285 -8.57 -4.75 13.31
N ASN A 286 -8.16 -6.02 13.36
CA ASN A 286 -8.31 -6.90 14.51
C ASN A 286 -6.99 -7.61 14.85
N THR A 287 -6.71 -7.79 16.15
CA THR A 287 -5.51 -8.51 16.61
C THR A 287 -5.86 -9.52 17.70
N VAL A 288 -5.46 -10.77 17.50
CA VAL A 288 -5.46 -11.84 18.50
C VAL A 288 -4.08 -11.86 19.17
N ALA A 289 -4.04 -11.53 20.46
CA ALA A 289 -2.82 -11.54 21.25
C ALA A 289 -2.48 -12.97 21.68
N GLY A 290 -1.61 -13.64 20.92
CA GLY A 290 -1.19 -15.03 21.13
C GLY A 290 -1.81 -15.98 20.10
N ASP A 291 -1.99 -17.25 20.48
CA ASP A 291 -2.50 -18.29 19.59
C ASP A 291 -4.01 -18.12 19.35
N TYR A 292 -4.44 -18.31 18.11
CA TYR A 292 -5.85 -18.41 17.75
C TYR A 292 -6.35 -19.83 18.01
N THR A 293 -7.32 -19.96 18.91
CA THR A 293 -7.87 -21.24 19.38
C THR A 293 -9.32 -21.48 18.96
N GLY A 294 -9.92 -20.52 18.24
CA GLY A 294 -11.22 -20.65 17.61
C GLY A 294 -12.04 -19.36 17.61
N SER A 295 -13.34 -19.48 17.32
CA SER A 295 -14.24 -18.34 17.11
C SER A 295 -14.49 -17.44 18.33
N SER A 296 -14.02 -17.83 19.52
CA SER A 296 -14.00 -16.94 20.69
C SER A 296 -12.95 -15.83 20.58
N ASP A 297 -11.89 -16.06 19.80
CA ASP A 297 -10.76 -15.12 19.66
C ASP A 297 -11.02 -14.14 18.51
N TYR A 298 -11.50 -14.66 17.37
CA TYR A 298 -11.98 -13.88 16.24
C TYR A 298 -13.09 -14.64 15.52
N ASN A 299 -14.19 -13.95 15.23
CA ASN A 299 -15.26 -14.50 14.40
C ASN A 299 -15.56 -13.47 13.31
N PRO A 300 -15.19 -13.75 12.05
CA PRO A 300 -15.38 -12.79 10.99
C PRO A 300 -16.86 -12.42 10.81
N PRO A 301 -17.16 -11.16 10.43
CA PRO A 301 -18.53 -10.67 10.30
C PRO A 301 -19.31 -11.48 9.27
N ASN A 302 -20.59 -11.76 9.56
CA ASN A 302 -21.46 -12.40 8.58
C ASN A 302 -21.66 -11.50 7.35
N GLY A 303 -21.17 -11.92 6.18
CA GLY A 303 -21.29 -11.21 4.91
C GLY A 303 -20.10 -11.47 3.99
N ASN A 304 -20.00 -10.68 2.93
CA ASN A 304 -18.82 -10.65 2.04
C ASN A 304 -18.07 -9.33 2.32
N PHE A 305 -17.36 -9.26 3.43
CA PHE A 305 -16.68 -8.04 3.89
C PHE A 305 -15.18 -8.29 3.94
N ASP A 306 -14.41 -7.26 3.62
CA ASP A 306 -12.96 -7.30 3.75
C ASP A 306 -12.57 -7.41 5.23
N ASP A 307 -11.96 -8.55 5.59
CA ASP A 307 -11.50 -8.82 6.94
C ASP A 307 -10.00 -8.58 7.07
N SER A 308 -9.56 -7.96 8.17
CA SER A 308 -8.14 -7.69 8.41
C SER A 308 -7.75 -8.15 9.81
N LEU A 309 -6.95 -9.21 9.90
CA LEU A 309 -6.65 -9.94 11.13
C LEU A 309 -5.14 -10.16 11.28
N LYS A 310 -4.64 -9.93 12.50
CA LYS A 310 -3.31 -10.37 12.93
C LYS A 310 -3.40 -11.33 14.11
N ILE A 311 -2.65 -12.42 14.05
CA ILE A 311 -2.47 -13.40 15.11
C ILE A 311 -1.02 -13.34 15.56
N ASP A 312 -0.78 -12.86 16.79
CA ASP A 312 0.56 -12.73 17.40
C ASP A 312 1.11 -14.07 17.94
N GLY A 313 0.68 -15.19 17.35
CA GLY A 313 0.98 -16.57 17.75
C GLY A 313 0.64 -17.55 16.63
N ASN A 314 0.29 -18.79 16.99
CA ASN A 314 -0.07 -19.86 16.05
C ASN A 314 -1.57 -19.83 15.69
N LEU A 315 -1.91 -20.38 14.52
CA LEU A 315 -3.29 -20.72 14.15
C LEU A 315 -3.61 -22.15 14.59
N ASP A 316 -4.15 -22.31 15.80
CA ASP A 316 -4.42 -23.60 16.47
C ASP A 316 -5.89 -24.08 16.37
N ALA A 317 -6.68 -23.43 15.53
CA ALA A 317 -8.03 -23.86 15.17
C ALA A 317 -8.36 -23.44 13.74
N ALA A 318 -9.38 -24.05 13.14
CA ALA A 318 -9.81 -23.69 11.80
C ALA A 318 -10.29 -22.24 11.74
N LEU A 319 -9.85 -21.52 10.71
CA LEU A 319 -10.22 -20.13 10.43
C LEU A 319 -10.72 -20.02 9.00
N ASP A 320 -11.90 -19.44 8.86
CA ASP A 320 -12.55 -19.11 7.60
C ASP A 320 -12.83 -17.61 7.66
N LEU A 321 -12.26 -16.83 6.74
CA LEU A 321 -12.44 -15.37 6.65
C LEU A 321 -13.68 -14.98 5.85
N ASN A 322 -14.47 -15.94 5.34
CA ASN A 322 -15.57 -15.70 4.40
C ASN A 322 -15.09 -14.99 3.13
N ASN A 323 -15.98 -14.42 2.32
CA ASN A 323 -15.58 -13.67 1.12
C ASN A 323 -15.26 -12.21 1.48
N GLY A 324 -14.46 -11.55 0.64
CA GLY A 324 -13.95 -10.20 0.83
C GLY A 324 -12.50 -10.14 0.35
N ASP A 325 -11.95 -8.93 0.21
CA ASP A 325 -10.50 -8.76 0.00
C ASP A 325 -9.83 -8.82 1.38
N ASN A 326 -9.40 -10.02 1.81
CA ASN A 326 -9.00 -10.24 3.20
C ASN A 326 -7.49 -10.12 3.41
N GLU A 327 -7.10 -9.70 4.60
CA GLU A 327 -5.73 -9.56 5.06
C GLU A 327 -5.49 -10.41 6.32
N LEU A 328 -4.53 -11.34 6.28
CA LEU A 328 -4.16 -12.14 7.43
C LEU A 328 -2.65 -12.13 7.68
N THR A 329 -2.25 -11.92 8.92
CA THR A 329 -0.88 -12.19 9.38
C THR A 329 -0.88 -13.15 10.55
N VAL A 330 -0.16 -14.27 10.43
CA VAL A 330 0.13 -15.22 11.50
C VAL A 330 1.62 -15.15 11.82
N THR A 331 2.00 -14.71 13.02
CA THR A 331 3.42 -14.58 13.39
C THR A 331 4.05 -15.90 13.83
N GLY A 332 3.25 -16.94 14.06
CA GLY A 332 3.68 -18.31 14.34
C GLY A 332 3.32 -19.29 13.22
N ASP A 333 3.06 -20.53 13.60
CA ASP A 333 2.73 -21.63 12.69
C ASP A 333 1.24 -21.66 12.33
N GLN A 334 0.92 -22.13 11.12
CA GLN A 334 -0.44 -22.49 10.74
C GLN A 334 -0.68 -23.98 11.02
N ASN A 335 -1.31 -24.30 12.16
CA ASN A 335 -1.50 -25.69 12.60
C ASN A 335 -2.86 -26.29 12.13
N TYR A 336 -3.82 -25.46 11.74
CA TYR A 336 -5.18 -25.87 11.33
C TYR A 336 -5.65 -25.14 10.07
N ALA A 337 -6.66 -25.73 9.41
CA ALA A 337 -7.19 -25.25 8.14
C ALA A 337 -7.48 -23.74 8.11
N LEU A 338 -7.01 -23.09 7.05
CA LEU A 338 -7.22 -21.69 6.75
C LEU A 338 -7.95 -21.55 5.41
N VAL A 339 -9.03 -20.77 5.38
CA VAL A 339 -9.77 -20.42 4.17
C VAL A 339 -9.93 -18.91 4.12
N SER A 340 -9.53 -18.26 3.03
CA SER A 340 -9.75 -16.82 2.82
C SER A 340 -10.92 -16.48 1.90
N GLY A 341 -11.44 -17.44 1.13
CA GLY A 341 -12.77 -17.31 0.52
C GLY A 341 -12.76 -16.83 -0.93
N SER A 342 -13.24 -15.63 -1.20
CA SER A 342 -13.30 -15.07 -2.55
C SER A 342 -13.12 -13.57 -2.47
N GLY A 343 -12.36 -12.99 -3.38
CA GLY A 343 -11.80 -11.65 -3.27
C GLY A 343 -10.29 -11.73 -3.50
N ASN A 344 -9.59 -10.60 -3.49
CA ASN A 344 -8.14 -10.58 -3.61
C ASN A 344 -7.52 -10.59 -2.20
N ASP A 345 -7.09 -11.76 -1.76
CA ASP A 345 -6.63 -11.98 -0.40
C ASP A 345 -5.10 -11.81 -0.27
N ASN A 346 -4.64 -11.41 0.91
CA ASN A 346 -3.23 -11.27 1.25
C ASN A 346 -2.92 -11.96 2.59
N LEU A 347 -2.31 -13.13 2.51
CA LEU A 347 -2.05 -14.03 3.64
C LEU A 347 -0.54 -14.16 3.91
N TYR A 348 -0.15 -13.96 5.17
CA TYR A 348 1.24 -14.03 5.60
C TYR A 348 1.41 -14.94 6.81
N ILE A 349 2.27 -15.96 6.70
CA ILE A 349 2.59 -16.92 7.75
C ILE A 349 4.10 -16.86 8.01
N ALA A 350 4.49 -16.44 9.21
CA ALA A 350 5.90 -16.33 9.59
C ALA A 350 6.53 -17.67 10.02
N GLY A 351 5.71 -18.64 10.43
CA GLY A 351 6.13 -20.00 10.79
C GLY A 351 5.87 -21.03 9.69
N ASP A 352 5.75 -22.29 10.08
CA ASP A 352 5.44 -23.41 9.18
C ASP A 352 3.95 -23.50 8.87
N ALA A 353 3.60 -23.95 7.66
CA ALA A 353 2.25 -24.37 7.30
C ALA A 353 2.09 -25.88 7.46
N LYS A 354 1.19 -26.28 8.37
CA LYS A 354 1.00 -27.67 8.79
C LYS A 354 -0.40 -28.24 8.49
N SER A 355 -1.27 -27.45 7.89
CA SER A 355 -2.60 -27.88 7.46
C SER A 355 -2.99 -27.26 6.12
N SER A 356 -4.24 -27.44 5.69
CA SER A 356 -4.72 -26.91 4.41
C SER A 356 -4.84 -25.39 4.43
N ILE A 357 -4.43 -24.73 3.36
CA ILE A 357 -4.68 -23.30 3.08
C ILE A 357 -5.41 -23.24 1.73
N SER A 358 -6.53 -22.51 1.67
CA SER A 358 -7.28 -22.28 0.44
C SER A 358 -7.63 -20.80 0.31
N THR A 359 -7.30 -20.18 -0.84
CA THR A 359 -7.56 -18.75 -1.04
C THR A 359 -8.81 -18.48 -1.87
N GLY A 360 -9.02 -19.28 -2.92
CA GLY A 360 -10.34 -19.48 -3.51
C GLY A 360 -10.51 -18.81 -4.87
N SER A 361 -11.09 -17.61 -4.97
CA SER A 361 -11.15 -16.94 -6.27
C SER A 361 -10.86 -15.46 -6.15
N GLY A 362 -9.96 -14.96 -6.97
CA GLY A 362 -9.46 -13.59 -6.99
C GLY A 362 -7.95 -13.65 -7.24
N ASN A 363 -7.27 -12.51 -7.25
CA ASN A 363 -5.82 -12.49 -7.40
C ASN A 363 -5.19 -12.50 -6.00
N ASP A 364 -4.85 -13.69 -5.53
CA ASP A 364 -4.47 -13.92 -4.14
C ASP A 364 -2.96 -13.93 -3.94
N TYR A 365 -2.55 -13.59 -2.72
CA TYR A 365 -1.15 -13.55 -2.33
C TYR A 365 -0.93 -14.35 -1.05
N LEU A 366 -0.08 -15.37 -1.12
CA LEU A 366 0.29 -16.18 0.02
C LEU A 366 1.80 -16.12 0.25
N THR A 367 2.21 -15.81 1.47
CA THR A 367 3.62 -15.89 1.91
C THR A 367 3.77 -16.82 3.10
N ILE A 368 4.72 -17.77 3.01
CA ILE A 368 5.11 -18.66 4.10
C ILE A 368 6.62 -18.54 4.31
N LEU A 369 7.06 -18.11 5.50
CA LEU A 369 8.49 -18.02 5.81
C LEU A 369 9.09 -19.35 6.32
N GLY A 370 8.25 -20.25 6.84
CA GLY A 370 8.64 -21.60 7.22
C GLY A 370 8.48 -22.61 6.08
N ASN A 371 8.29 -23.87 6.45
CA ASN A 371 8.09 -25.00 5.53
C ASN A 371 6.60 -25.30 5.33
N LEU A 372 6.28 -25.89 4.18
CA LEU A 372 5.00 -26.55 3.97
C LEU A 372 5.15 -28.03 4.33
N SER A 373 4.55 -28.46 5.44
CA SER A 373 4.71 -29.83 5.94
C SER A 373 4.12 -30.88 4.99
N SER A 374 4.57 -32.13 5.13
CA SER A 374 4.12 -33.25 4.27
C SER A 374 2.64 -33.61 4.35
N VAL A 375 1.90 -33.05 5.31
CA VAL A 375 0.46 -33.27 5.49
C VAL A 375 -0.35 -32.02 5.14
N ALA A 376 0.31 -30.91 4.84
CA ALA A 376 -0.31 -29.66 4.46
C ALA A 376 -0.59 -29.63 2.95
N SER A 377 -1.54 -28.79 2.57
CA SER A 377 -1.87 -28.54 1.17
C SER A 377 -2.15 -27.05 0.97
N VAL A 378 -1.71 -26.49 -0.15
CA VAL A 378 -2.06 -25.13 -0.59
C VAL A 378 -2.89 -25.23 -1.87
N ASP A 379 -4.00 -24.51 -1.91
CA ASP A 379 -4.88 -24.36 -3.06
C ASP A 379 -5.15 -22.86 -3.28
N MET A 380 -4.57 -22.27 -4.33
CA MET A 380 -4.71 -20.84 -4.62
C MET A 380 -6.01 -20.55 -5.39
N GLY A 381 -6.49 -21.52 -6.17
CA GLY A 381 -7.85 -21.50 -6.71
C GLY A 381 -7.96 -20.88 -8.10
N ALA A 382 -8.48 -19.67 -8.26
CA ALA A 382 -8.77 -19.13 -9.59
C ALA A 382 -8.45 -17.65 -9.72
N ASN A 383 -8.11 -17.24 -10.95
CA ASN A 383 -7.46 -15.99 -11.37
C ASN A 383 -5.97 -15.99 -11.06
N ASP A 384 -5.29 -14.85 -11.21
CA ASP A 384 -3.83 -14.82 -11.28
C ASP A 384 -3.23 -14.69 -9.88
N ASP A 385 -2.66 -15.78 -9.37
CA ASP A 385 -2.23 -15.91 -7.98
C ASP A 385 -0.71 -15.81 -7.80
N PHE A 386 -0.30 -15.40 -6.61
CA PHE A 386 1.10 -15.35 -6.19
C PHE A 386 1.35 -16.11 -4.90
N PHE A 387 2.12 -17.19 -4.97
CA PHE A 387 2.58 -17.93 -3.80
C PHE A 387 4.09 -17.79 -3.62
N TYR A 388 4.53 -17.40 -2.42
CA TYR A 388 5.92 -17.40 -2.02
C TYR A 388 6.15 -18.24 -0.76
N ILE A 389 7.11 -19.16 -0.83
CA ILE A 389 7.60 -19.91 0.31
C ILE A 389 9.11 -19.85 0.43
N VAL A 390 9.58 -19.58 1.65
CA VAL A 390 11.02 -19.54 1.96
C VAL A 390 11.57 -20.93 2.26
N GLY A 391 10.83 -21.74 3.01
CA GLY A 391 11.23 -23.10 3.40
C GLY A 391 10.93 -24.17 2.35
N ASP A 392 11.05 -25.42 2.78
CA ASP A 392 10.85 -26.60 1.95
C ASP A 392 9.36 -26.87 1.70
N VAL A 393 9.06 -27.47 0.54
CA VAL A 393 7.71 -27.83 0.09
C VAL A 393 7.56 -29.35 0.16
N ASP A 394 7.19 -29.85 1.34
CA ASP A 394 6.94 -31.27 1.56
C ASP A 394 5.47 -31.67 1.28
N GLY A 395 4.57 -30.69 1.29
CA GLY A 395 3.12 -30.86 1.02
C GLY A 395 2.73 -30.56 -0.43
N SER A 396 1.46 -30.82 -0.79
CA SER A 396 0.96 -30.55 -2.15
C SER A 396 0.61 -29.07 -2.34
N VAL A 397 0.90 -28.54 -3.52
CA VAL A 397 0.53 -27.17 -3.91
C VAL A 397 -0.23 -27.25 -5.24
N ASP A 398 -1.36 -26.56 -5.33
CA ASP A 398 -2.14 -26.37 -6.55
C ASP A 398 -2.39 -24.87 -6.70
N LEU A 399 -1.89 -24.27 -7.79
CA LEU A 399 -2.13 -22.85 -8.07
C LEU A 399 -3.49 -22.64 -8.76
N GLY A 400 -4.04 -23.67 -9.40
CA GLY A 400 -5.40 -23.66 -9.90
C GLY A 400 -5.53 -23.15 -11.33
N SER A 401 -6.26 -22.05 -11.56
CA SER A 401 -6.49 -21.54 -12.93
C SER A 401 -6.24 -20.05 -13.01
N GLY A 402 -5.44 -19.60 -13.95
CA GLY A 402 -4.95 -18.23 -14.03
C GLY A 402 -3.53 -18.25 -14.59
N ASP A 403 -2.95 -17.07 -14.78
CA ASP A 403 -1.51 -16.97 -15.07
C ASP A 403 -0.75 -16.85 -13.74
N ASP A 404 -0.42 -17.99 -13.13
CA ASP A 404 0.03 -18.04 -11.75
C ASP A 404 1.54 -17.90 -11.58
N THR A 405 1.94 -17.44 -10.40
CA THR A 405 3.35 -17.32 -10.03
C THR A 405 3.65 -18.00 -8.71
N PHE A 406 4.59 -18.95 -8.75
CA PHE A 406 5.11 -19.60 -7.56
C PHE A 406 6.60 -19.30 -7.35
N ARG A 407 6.98 -18.89 -6.15
CA ARG A 407 8.37 -18.72 -5.74
C ARG A 407 8.69 -19.63 -4.57
N VAL A 408 9.78 -20.39 -4.71
CA VAL A 408 10.30 -21.28 -3.68
C VAL A 408 11.79 -21.04 -3.48
N ASP A 409 12.17 -20.68 -2.24
CA ASP A 409 13.58 -20.55 -1.88
C ASP A 409 14.18 -21.86 -1.31
N GLY A 410 13.35 -22.77 -0.81
CA GLY A 410 13.71 -24.10 -0.31
C GLY A 410 13.71 -25.21 -1.38
N ASP A 411 13.60 -26.47 -0.94
CA ASP A 411 13.50 -27.64 -1.83
C ASP A 411 12.05 -28.06 -2.09
N LEU A 412 11.76 -28.45 -3.34
CA LEU A 412 10.51 -29.15 -3.67
C LEU A 412 10.66 -30.65 -3.39
N ASN A 413 9.86 -31.17 -2.46
CA ASN A 413 9.86 -32.59 -2.09
C ASN A 413 8.54 -33.30 -2.44
N HIS A 414 7.56 -32.56 -2.96
CA HIS A 414 6.25 -33.07 -3.36
C HIS A 414 5.74 -32.34 -4.62
N THR A 415 4.75 -32.94 -5.30
CA THR A 415 4.15 -32.40 -6.52
C THR A 415 3.53 -31.02 -6.31
N VAL A 416 3.78 -30.14 -7.28
CA VAL A 416 3.22 -28.81 -7.40
C VAL A 416 2.57 -28.68 -8.78
N TYR A 417 1.33 -28.18 -8.81
CA TYR A 417 0.55 -27.96 -10.02
C TYR A 417 0.45 -26.45 -10.30
N GLY A 418 0.85 -26.01 -11.50
CA GLY A 418 0.54 -24.65 -11.98
C GLY A 418 -0.92 -24.57 -12.41
N GLY A 419 -1.38 -25.60 -13.13
CA GLY A 419 -2.80 -25.77 -13.42
C GLY A 419 -3.15 -25.26 -14.80
N ALA A 420 -4.13 -24.37 -14.93
CA ALA A 420 -4.63 -23.90 -16.21
C ALA A 420 -4.32 -22.42 -16.44
N GLY A 421 -3.35 -22.15 -17.31
CA GLY A 421 -3.00 -20.80 -17.78
C GLY A 421 -1.53 -20.77 -18.15
N THR A 422 -0.85 -19.66 -17.88
CA THR A 422 0.59 -19.50 -18.09
C THR A 422 1.31 -19.34 -16.75
N ASP A 423 1.83 -20.44 -16.24
CA ASP A 423 2.34 -20.54 -14.88
C ASP A 423 3.86 -20.46 -14.83
N ILE A 424 4.37 -19.65 -13.91
CA ILE A 424 5.80 -19.37 -13.76
C ILE A 424 6.27 -19.79 -12.37
N ILE A 425 7.32 -20.61 -12.33
CA ILE A 425 8.01 -20.92 -11.07
C ILE A 425 9.39 -20.24 -10.98
N TYR A 426 9.69 -19.67 -9.82
CA TYR A 426 10.98 -19.12 -9.44
C TYR A 426 11.62 -20.04 -8.41
N VAL A 427 12.81 -20.52 -8.71
CA VAL A 427 13.55 -21.43 -7.82
C VAL A 427 14.85 -20.79 -7.39
N ASN A 428 15.20 -20.93 -6.11
CA ASN A 428 16.49 -20.47 -5.61
C ASN A 428 17.64 -21.45 -5.91
N LYS A 429 17.80 -21.81 -7.20
CA LYS A 429 18.84 -22.73 -7.70
C LYS A 429 19.35 -22.26 -9.06
N THR A 430 20.58 -22.64 -9.40
CA THR A 430 21.10 -22.51 -10.76
C THR A 430 20.50 -23.60 -11.67
N PRO A 431 20.51 -23.47 -13.01
CA PRO A 431 20.06 -24.51 -13.91
C PRO A 431 20.75 -25.87 -13.69
N ALA A 432 22.05 -25.84 -13.36
CA ALA A 432 22.83 -27.04 -13.09
C ALA A 432 22.39 -27.72 -11.79
N ASP A 433 22.21 -26.94 -10.72
CA ASP A 433 21.75 -27.45 -9.43
C ASP A 433 20.33 -28.02 -9.53
N TRP A 434 19.44 -27.31 -10.22
CA TRP A 434 18.08 -27.75 -10.49
C TRP A 434 18.01 -29.07 -11.27
N THR A 435 18.83 -29.21 -12.31
CA THR A 435 18.89 -30.46 -13.07
C THR A 435 19.41 -31.61 -12.20
N SER A 436 20.40 -31.34 -11.36
CA SER A 436 21.00 -32.36 -10.49
C SER A 436 20.11 -32.77 -9.31
N SER A 437 19.22 -31.88 -8.84
CA SER A 437 18.34 -32.16 -7.70
C SER A 437 17.22 -33.14 -8.04
N GLY A 438 16.86 -33.25 -9.32
CA GLY A 438 15.72 -34.06 -9.77
C GLY A 438 14.36 -33.43 -9.47
N GLN A 439 14.31 -32.22 -8.89
CA GLN A 439 13.06 -31.57 -8.46
C GLN A 439 12.11 -31.22 -9.62
N ALA A 440 12.62 -31.17 -10.86
CA ALA A 440 11.79 -31.01 -12.05
C ALA A 440 10.68 -32.08 -12.17
N SER A 441 10.84 -33.27 -11.59
CA SER A 441 9.78 -34.30 -11.62
C SER A 441 8.56 -33.96 -10.77
N TYR A 442 8.67 -32.96 -9.88
CA TYR A 442 7.57 -32.51 -9.04
C TYR A 442 6.71 -31.43 -9.71
N LEU A 443 7.16 -30.82 -10.80
CA LEU A 443 6.40 -29.79 -11.49
C LEU A 443 5.38 -30.41 -12.46
N ASN A 444 4.16 -29.87 -12.44
CA ASN A 444 3.11 -30.21 -13.39
C ASN A 444 2.40 -28.95 -13.86
N GLY A 445 2.24 -28.79 -15.18
CA GLY A 445 1.52 -27.63 -15.75
C GLY A 445 2.19 -26.29 -15.43
N PHE A 446 3.52 -26.20 -15.55
CA PHE A 446 4.23 -24.92 -15.58
C PHE A 446 4.81 -24.73 -16.97
N GLU A 447 4.68 -23.52 -17.52
CA GLU A 447 5.19 -23.15 -18.83
C GLU A 447 6.62 -22.61 -18.74
N ARG A 448 7.00 -22.05 -17.58
CA ARG A 448 8.30 -21.41 -17.42
C ARG A 448 8.89 -21.55 -16.02
N ILE A 449 10.19 -21.83 -15.97
CA ILE A 449 11.01 -21.77 -14.76
C ILE A 449 12.03 -20.64 -14.86
N ARG A 450 12.25 -19.93 -13.75
CA ARG A 450 13.31 -18.93 -13.56
C ARG A 450 14.24 -19.32 -12.41
N PHE A 451 15.54 -19.14 -12.63
CA PHE A 451 16.61 -19.57 -11.74
C PHE A 451 17.20 -18.39 -10.95
N ASN A 452 18.00 -18.66 -9.92
CA ASN A 452 18.60 -17.62 -9.08
C ASN A 452 19.84 -16.92 -9.68
N ASP A 453 20.40 -17.48 -10.76
CA ASP A 453 21.32 -16.78 -11.66
C ASP A 453 20.57 -15.92 -12.70
N GLY A 454 19.24 -15.91 -12.57
CA GLY A 454 18.23 -15.22 -13.36
C GLY A 454 18.23 -15.55 -14.84
N THR A 455 18.77 -16.72 -15.20
CA THR A 455 18.38 -17.41 -16.42
C THR A 455 16.94 -17.93 -16.29
N ALA A 456 16.31 -18.23 -17.44
CA ALA A 456 14.97 -18.80 -17.50
C ALA A 456 14.90 -19.85 -18.59
N GLN A 457 13.97 -20.80 -18.44
CA GLN A 457 13.72 -21.87 -19.38
C GLN A 457 12.21 -22.11 -19.51
N ASP A 458 11.74 -22.27 -20.74
CA ASP A 458 10.37 -22.77 -20.99
C ASP A 458 10.37 -24.30 -20.78
N ILE A 459 9.39 -24.83 -20.06
CA ILE A 459 9.33 -26.23 -19.60
C ILE A 459 8.07 -26.97 -20.01
#